data_AF-Q08WI4-F1
#
_entry.id   AF-Q08WI4-F1
#
_cell.length_a   1.000
_cell.length_b   1.000
_cell.length_c   1.000
_cell.angle_alpha   90.00
_cell.angle_beta   90.00
_cell.angle_gamma   90.00
#
_symmetry.space_group_name_H-M   'P 1'
#
loop_
_entity.id
_entity.type
_entity.pdbx_description
1 polymer ?
#
loop_
_entity_poly.entity_id
_entity_poly.type
_entity_poly.pdbx_seq_one_letter_code
_entity_poly.pdbx_strand_id
1 'polypeptide(L)' 'MSLTWHGHPDDLITVTGMMIGWARLTQQDFDMVEKPDGDHFACRLEFYESKPDEVPNMDEWVTTLAFKLKD' A
#
# COMPACT_ATOMS: atom_id res chain seq x y z
N MET A 1 -6.95 -3.87 -5.44
CA MET A 1 -7.15 -4.05 -3.99
C MET A 1 -6.70 -2.78 -3.27
N SER A 2 -7.36 -2.41 -2.17
CA SER A 2 -7.00 -1.23 -1.37
C SER A 2 -7.02 -1.50 0.13
N LEU A 3 -6.25 -0.73 0.90
CA LEU A 3 -6.21 -0.74 2.36
C LEU A 3 -5.97 0.70 2.85
N THR A 4 -6.69 1.10 3.90
CA THR A 4 -6.46 2.37 4.59
C THR A 4 -5.64 2.13 5.85
N TRP A 5 -4.55 2.86 5.99
CA TRP A 5 -3.67 2.88 7.15
C TRP A 5 -3.90 4.14 7.96
N HIS A 6 -4.02 3.96 9.28
CA HIS A 6 -4.03 5.04 10.26
C HIS A 6 -2.77 4.93 11.09
N GLY A 7 -1.85 5.88 10.95
CA GLY A 7 -0.56 5.84 11.61
C GLY A 7 0.55 6.51 10.82
N HIS A 8 1.77 6.41 11.35
CA HIS A 8 2.94 7.04 10.77
C HIS A 8 3.22 6.50 9.33
N PRO A 9 3.58 7.36 8.37
CA PRO A 9 3.87 6.93 6.99
C PRO A 9 5.13 6.04 6.88
N ASP A 10 6.05 6.09 7.84
CA ASP A 10 7.21 5.18 7.87
C ASP A 10 6.82 3.70 7.94
N ASP A 11 5.63 3.39 8.48
CA ASP A 11 5.13 2.02 8.55
C ASP A 11 4.60 1.50 7.21
N LEU A 12 4.50 2.33 6.16
CA LEU A 12 3.90 1.94 4.87
C LEU A 12 4.66 0.81 4.17
N ILE A 13 5.95 0.60 4.47
CA ILE A 13 6.71 -0.57 4.00
C ILE A 13 6.13 -1.85 4.62
N THR A 14 5.91 -1.85 5.93
CA THR A 14 5.31 -2.97 6.67
C THR A 14 3.89 -3.24 6.19
N VAL A 15 3.08 -2.17 6.07
CA VAL A 15 1.69 -2.25 5.59
C VAL A 15 1.62 -2.81 4.16
N THR A 16 2.55 -2.40 3.29
CA THR A 16 2.68 -2.95 1.93
C THR A 16 2.97 -4.46 1.98
N GLY A 17 3.92 -4.89 2.82
CA GLY A 17 4.22 -6.31 3.03
C GLY A 17 3.02 -7.12 3.51
N MET A 18 2.24 -6.57 4.45
CA MET A 18 0.99 -7.19 4.92
C MET A 18 -0.04 -7.33 3.81
N MET A 19 -0.22 -6.30 2.99
CA MET A 19 -1.14 -6.33 1.85
C MET A 19 -0.72 -7.40 0.83
N ILE A 20 0.58 -7.53 0.53
CA ILE A 20 1.10 -8.56 -0.37
C ILE A 20 0.87 -9.97 0.21
N GLY A 21 1.14 -10.15 1.51
CA GLY A 21 0.87 -11.41 2.21
C GLY A 21 -0.62 -11.78 2.17
N TRP A 22 -1.50 -10.80 2.37
CA TRP A 22 -2.94 -10.99 2.30
C TRP A 22 -3.42 -11.37 0.90
N ALA A 23 -2.90 -10.70 -0.15
CA ALA A 23 -3.20 -11.03 -1.53
C ALA A 23 -2.86 -12.49 -1.86
N ARG A 24 -1.67 -12.93 -1.43
CA ARG A 24 -1.21 -14.33 -1.59
C ARG A 24 -2.10 -15.31 -0.85
N LEU A 25 -2.47 -15.01 0.40
CA LEU A 25 -3.35 -15.85 1.21
C LEU A 25 -4.75 -15.99 0.61
N THR A 26 -5.26 -14.90 0.03
CA THR A 26 -6.62 -14.82 -0.54
C THR A 26 -6.67 -15.09 -2.03
N GLN A 27 -5.54 -15.48 -2.64
CA GLN A 27 -5.41 -15.80 -4.07
C GLN A 27 -5.88 -14.65 -4.99
N GLN A 28 -5.56 -13.41 -4.61
CA GLN A 28 -5.79 -12.22 -5.43
C GLN A 28 -4.49 -11.83 -6.12
N ASP A 29 -4.39 -12.14 -7.40
CA ASP A 29 -3.18 -11.82 -8.17
C ASP A 29 -3.11 -10.32 -8.48
N PHE A 30 -1.97 -9.72 -8.16
CA PHE A 30 -1.66 -8.36 -8.63
C PHE A 30 -1.34 -8.38 -10.12
N ASP A 31 -1.60 -7.25 -10.79
CA ASP A 31 -1.02 -7.01 -12.10
C ASP A 31 0.46 -6.68 -11.91
N MET A 32 1.29 -7.71 -11.96
CA MET A 32 2.72 -7.63 -11.70
C MET A 32 3.50 -8.67 -12.50
N VAL A 33 4.78 -8.44 -12.66
CA VAL A 33 5.73 -9.38 -13.26
C VAL A 33 6.92 -9.57 -12.32
N GLU A 34 7.22 -10.81 -11.95
CA GLU A 34 8.43 -11.15 -11.20
C GLU A 34 9.67 -11.01 -12.09
N LYS A 35 10.73 -10.38 -11.58
CA LYS A 35 12.02 -10.22 -12.27
C LYS A 35 13.18 -10.43 -11.31
N PRO A 36 14.43 -10.62 -11.81
CA PRO A 36 15.60 -10.84 -10.94
C PRO A 36 15.89 -9.71 -9.95
N ASP A 37 15.43 -8.49 -10.23
CA ASP A 37 15.56 -7.30 -9.38
C ASP A 37 14.32 -7.04 -8.49
N GLY A 38 13.34 -7.96 -8.51
CA GLY A 38 12.15 -7.90 -7.67
C GLY A 38 10.85 -7.89 -8.47
N ASP A 39 9.76 -7.62 -7.76
CA ASP A 39 8.40 -7.64 -8.30
C ASP A 39 8.07 -6.28 -8.95
N HIS A 40 7.78 -6.30 -10.25
CA HIS A 40 7.42 -5.10 -11.01
C HIS A 40 5.90 -5.00 -11.08
N PHE A 41 5.31 -4.23 -10.17
CA PHE A 41 3.87 -3.95 -10.16
C PHE A 41 3.49 -2.98 -11.28
N ALA A 42 2.41 -3.28 -11.99
CA ALA A 42 1.88 -2.38 -13.01
C ALA A 42 1.43 -1.04 -12.41
N CYS A 43 0.87 -1.06 -11.19
CA CYS A 43 0.48 0.16 -10.48
C CYS A 43 0.36 -0.06 -8.97
N ARG A 44 0.96 0.87 -8.21
CA ARG A 44 0.77 1.08 -6.78
C ARG A 44 0.56 2.58 -6.54
N LEU A 45 -0.53 2.94 -5.88
CA LEU A 45 -0.87 4.31 -5.52
C LEU A 45 -0.90 4.47 -4.00
N GLU A 46 -0.47 5.64 -3.55
CA GLU A 46 -0.63 6.13 -2.18
C GLU A 46 -1.45 7.41 -2.22
N PHE A 47 -2.56 7.43 -1.48
CA PHE A 47 -3.39 8.60 -1.29
C PHE A 47 -3.16 9.11 0.13
N TYR A 48 -2.46 10.25 0.26
CA TYR A 48 -2.29 10.93 1.55
C TYR A 48 -3.54 11.78 1.81
N GLU A 49 -4.33 11.37 2.78
CA GLU A 49 -5.63 12.00 3.06
C GLU A 49 -5.54 13.11 4.13
N SER A 50 -4.51 13.03 4.98
CA SER A 50 -4.22 14.04 6.00
C SER A 50 -3.37 15.18 5.45
N LYS A 51 -3.73 16.43 5.78
CA LYS A 51 -2.89 17.59 5.49
C LYS A 51 -1.94 17.87 6.65
N PRO A 52 -0.62 18.03 6.41
CA PRO A 52 0.35 18.28 7.48
C PRO A 52 0.04 19.51 8.34
N ASP A 53 -0.53 20.57 7.75
CA ASP A 53 -0.87 21.80 8.47
C ASP A 53 -2.10 21.65 9.38
N GLU A 54 -2.99 20.70 9.07
CA GLU A 54 -4.21 20.42 9.87
C GLU A 54 -3.95 19.32 10.90
N VAL A 55 -3.14 18.31 10.54
CA VAL A 55 -2.76 17.17 11.39
C VAL A 55 -1.24 17.10 11.47
N PRO A 56 -0.59 17.83 12.40
CA PRO A 56 0.87 17.87 12.48
C PRO A 56 1.47 16.60 13.09
N ASN A 57 0.68 15.83 13.86
CA ASN A 57 1.11 14.54 14.38
C ASN A 57 0.96 13.45 13.32
N MET A 58 2.08 12.93 12.82
CA MET A 58 2.09 11.89 11.78
C MET A 58 1.51 10.55 12.26
N ASP A 59 1.49 10.28 13.56
CA ASP A 59 0.85 9.07 14.11
C ASP A 59 -0.68 9.09 13.94
N GLU A 60 -1.26 10.23 13.57
CA GLU A 60 -2.69 10.40 13.29
C GLU A 60 -3.01 10.48 11.80
N TRP A 61 -2.01 10.29 10.93
CA TRP A 61 -2.21 10.39 9.50
C TRP A 61 -3.02 9.23 8.93
N VAL A 62 -3.74 9.52 7.86
CA VAL A 62 -4.51 8.55 7.10
C VAL A 62 -3.92 8.45 5.70
N THR A 63 -3.53 7.25 5.31
CA THR A 63 -3.02 6.95 3.97
C THR A 63 -3.73 5.73 3.39
N THR A 64 -4.28 5.88 2.19
CA THR A 64 -4.86 4.74 1.46
C THR A 64 -3.85 4.22 0.44
N LEU A 65 -3.54 2.92 0.52
CA LEU A 65 -2.73 2.18 -0.45
C LEU A 65 -3.66 1.47 -1.43
N ALA A 66 -3.37 1.54 -2.74
CA ALA A 66 -4.10 0.81 -3.76
C ALA A 66 -3.17 0.15 -4.77
N PHE A 67 -3.42 -1.12 -5.08
CA PHE A 67 -2.68 -1.91 -6.06
C PHE A 67 -3.61 -2.40 -7.16
N LYS A 68 -3.15 -2.35 -8.42
CA LYS A 68 -3.87 -2.95 -9.54
C LYS A 68 -3.86 -4.47 -9.41
N LEU A 69 -5.03 -5.08 -9.53
CA LEU A 69 -5.16 -6.53 -9.66
C LEU A 69 -5.10 -6.93 -11.14
N LYS A 70 -4.73 -8.18 -11.38
CA LYS A 70 -4.82 -8.78 -12.70
C LYS A 70 -6.30 -8.87 -13.11
N ASP A 71 -6.56 -8.64 -14.40
CA ASP A 71 -7.91 -8.70 -14.98
C ASP A 71 -8.40 -10.14 -15.18
#